data_AF-A0A7X2NQF3-F1
#
_entry.id   AF-A0A7X2NQF3-F1
#
_cell.length_a   1.000
_cell.length_b   1.000
_cell.length_c   1.000
_cell.angle_alpha   90.00
_cell.angle_beta   90.00
_cell.angle_gamma   90.00
#
_symmetry.space_group_name_H-M   'P 1'
#
loop_
_entity.id
_entity.type
_entity.pdbx_description
1 polymer ?
#
loop_
_entity_poly.entity_id
_entity_poly.type
_entity_poly.pdbx_seq_one_letter_code
_entity_poly.pdbx_strand_id
1 'polypeptide(L)' 'MTDYNYCLAYDDGNILIRYAYNKPIQRYDRLKEKWVTDWDMTGIFSGDIPCKMLTEQEVNKQIRNEQYS' A
#
# COMPACT_ATOMS: atom_id res chain seq x y z
N MET A 1 -6.47 12.36 -12.13
CA MET A 1 -5.46 11.55 -11.42
C MET A 1 -6.04 11.21 -10.06
N THR A 2 -5.96 9.97 -9.61
CA THR A 2 -6.39 9.64 -8.25
C THR A 2 -5.25 10.00 -7.30
N ASP A 3 -5.44 11.05 -6.50
CA ASP A 3 -4.47 11.57 -5.51
C ASP A 3 -4.30 10.62 -4.32
N TYR A 4 -3.85 9.40 -4.59
CA TYR A 4 -3.42 8.49 -3.54
C TYR A 4 -1.95 8.75 -3.22
N ASN A 5 -1.67 8.80 -1.93
CA ASN A 5 -0.32 8.61 -1.40
C ASN A 5 -0.08 7.11 -1.23
N TYR A 6 1.18 6.71 -1.38
CA TYR A 6 1.58 5.32 -1.30
C TYR A 6 2.71 5.11 -0.31
N CYS A 7 2.69 3.97 0.37
CA CYS A 7 3.79 3.53 1.21
C CYS A 7 3.92 2.01 1.21
N LEU A 8 5.11 1.55 1.60
CA LEU A 8 5.38 0.15 1.89
C LEU A 8 5.47 0.00 3.40
N ALA A 9 4.51 -0.68 4.00
CA ALA A 9 4.60 -1.12 5.38
C ALA A 9 5.49 -2.36 5.45
N TYR A 10 6.41 -2.40 6.41
CA TYR A 10 7.33 -3.52 6.60
C TYR A 10 6.73 -4.71 7.36
N ASP A 11 5.43 -4.65 7.65
CA ASP A 11 4.67 -5.70 8.31
C ASP A 11 4.51 -6.93 7.40
N ASP A 12 4.47 -8.12 8.02
CA ASP A 12 4.34 -9.46 7.41
C ASP A 12 4.52 -9.56 5.87
N GLY A 13 5.75 -9.37 5.40
CA GLY A 13 6.10 -9.60 4.00
C GLY A 13 5.99 -8.39 3.06
N ASN A 14 6.09 -7.18 3.60
CA ASN A 14 6.09 -5.91 2.87
C ASN A 14 4.75 -5.63 2.17
N ILE A 15 3.86 -4.91 2.85
CA ILE A 15 2.50 -4.61 2.38
C ILE A 15 2.47 -3.25 1.70
N LEU A 16 2.04 -3.21 0.44
CA LEU A 16 1.77 -1.97 -0.27
C LEU A 16 0.46 -1.37 0.21
N ILE A 17 0.49 -0.10 0.62
CA ILE A 17 -0.65 0.64 1.13
C ILE A 17 -0.87 1.89 0.28
N ARG A 18 -2.13 2.24 0.03
CA ARG A 18 -2.53 3.52 -0.55
C ARG A 18 -3.60 4.20 0.29
N TYR A 19 -3.56 5.53 0.37
CA TYR A 19 -4.50 6.32 1.17
C TYR A 19 -4.71 7.72 0.57
N ALA A 20 -5.86 8.34 0.85
CA ALA A 20 -6.18 9.70 0.46
C ALA A 20 -7.15 10.33 1.48
N TYR A 21 -7.18 11.66 1.58
CA TYR A 21 -7.87 12.42 2.63
C TYR A 21 -9.37 12.05 2.82
N ASN A 22 -10.07 11.64 1.76
CA ASN A 22 -11.49 11.28 1.80
C ASN A 22 -11.76 9.88 1.20
N LYS A 23 -10.80 8.97 1.30
CA LYS A 23 -10.95 7.61 0.78
C LYS A 23 -10.53 6.61 1.85
N PRO A 24 -11.12 5.40 1.86
CA PRO A 24 -10.65 4.36 2.75
C PRO A 24 -9.17 4.07 2.47
N ILE A 25 -8.43 3.76 3.52
CA ILE A 25 -7.10 3.19 3.39
C ILE A 25 -7.21 1.78 2.81
N GLN A 26 -6.29 1.43 1.92
CA GLN A 26 -6.32 0.16 1.22
C GLN A 26 -4.93 -0.44 1.16
N ARG A 27 -4.85 -1.76 1.27
CA ARG A 27 -3.64 -2.52 0.96
C ARG A 27 -3.78 -3.27 -0.36
N TYR A 28 -2.66 -3.56 -1.00
CA TYR A 28 -2.64 -4.40 -2.19
C TYR A 28 -2.69 -5.87 -1.78
N ASP A 29 -3.75 -6.58 -2.19
CA ASP A 29 -3.85 -8.03 -2.08
C ASP A 29 -3.16 -8.64 -3.30
N ARG A 30 -1.96 -9.20 -3.09
CA ARG A 30 -1.14 -9.82 -4.13
C ARG A 30 -1.83 -11.00 -4.81
N LEU A 31 -2.55 -11.82 -4.06
CA LEU A 31 -3.21 -13.03 -4.59
C LEU A 31 -4.40 -12.68 -5.47
N LYS A 32 -5.11 -11.59 -5.14
CA LYS A 32 -6.27 -11.12 -5.90
C LYS A 32 -5.95 -9.98 -6.88
N GLU A 33 -4.68 -9.57 -6.93
CA GLU A 33 -4.15 -8.45 -7.72
C GLU A 33 -5.01 -7.18 -7.63
N LYS A 34 -5.46 -6.85 -6.42
CA LYS A 34 -6.38 -5.72 -6.23
C LYS A 34 -6.16 -5.00 -4.91
N TRP A 35 -6.55 -3.74 -4.89
CA TRP A 35 -6.60 -2.95 -3.67
C TRP A 35 -7.83 -3.33 -2.86
N VAL A 36 -7.61 -3.69 -1.59
CA VAL A 36 -8.66 -4.08 -0.63
C VAL A 36 -8.64 -3.08 0.52
N THR A 37 -9.82 -2.59 0.89
CA THR A 37 -9.98 -1.72 2.06
C THR A 37 -9.58 -2.47 3.33
N ASP A 38 -8.71 -1.86 4.12
CA ASP A 38 -8.20 -2.44 5.34
C ASP A 38 -7.94 -1.34 6.38
N TRP A 39 -8.82 -1.24 7.37
CA TRP A 39 -8.78 -0.17 8.37
C TRP A 39 -7.66 -0.36 9.40
N ASP A 40 -7.14 -1.59 9.56
CA ASP A 40 -6.03 -1.85 10.49
C ASP A 40 -4.74 -1.18 9.99
N MET A 41 -4.64 -0.94 8.68
CA MET A 41 -3.53 -0.21 8.06
C MET A 41 -3.48 1.27 8.46
N THR A 42 -4.47 1.81 9.18
CA THR A 42 -4.40 3.16 9.75
C THR A 42 -3.25 3.34 10.75
N GLY A 43 -2.68 2.23 11.25
CA GLY A 43 -1.47 2.23 12.09
C GLY A 43 -0.24 2.91 11.46
N ILE A 44 -0.22 3.13 10.14
CA ILE A 44 0.85 3.93 9.49
C ILE A 44 0.85 5.40 9.95
N PHE A 45 -0.27 5.92 10.45
CA PHE A 45 -0.40 7.32 10.88
C PHE A 45 -0.02 7.51 12.35
N SER A 46 -0.21 6.48 13.18
CA SER A 46 0.22 6.47 14.59
C SER A 46 1.70 6.11 14.76
N GLY A 47 2.32 5.54 13.72
CA GLY A 47 3.69 5.04 13.78
C GLY A 47 3.81 3.60 14.31
N ASP A 48 2.68 2.95 14.59
CA ASP A 48 2.62 1.55 15.01
C ASP A 48 3.06 0.61 13.88
N ILE A 49 2.79 1.01 12.63
CA ILE A 49 3.22 0.29 11.43
C ILE A 49 4.36 1.09 10.77
N PRO A 50 5.63 0.67 10.92
CA PRO A 50 6.74 1.33 10.24
C PRO A 50 6.58 1.18 8.73
N CYS A 51 6.65 2.32 8.03
CA CYS A 51 6.49 2.35 6.59
C CYS A 51 7.47 3.30 5.90
N LYS A 52 7.69 3.05 4.61
CA LYS A 52 8.45 3.93 3.73
C LYS A 52 7.55 4.48 2.64
N MET A 53 7.55 5.80 2.48
CA MET A 53 6.82 6.47 1.41
C MET A 53 7.36 6.04 0.03
N LEU A 54 6.45 5.83 -0.90
CA LEU A 54 6.74 5.46 -2.28
C LEU A 54 6.07 6.41 -3.26
N THR A 55 6.71 6.57 -4.41
CA THR A 55 6.08 7.14 -5.59
C THR A 55 5.14 6.13 -6.24
N GLU A 56 4.15 6.62 -6.99
CA GLU A 56 3.26 5.76 -7.78
C GLU A 56 4.05 4.88 -8.79
N GLN A 57 5.15 5.40 -9.33
CA GLN A 57 6.03 4.64 -10.24
C GLN A 57 6.70 3.45 -9.54
N GLU A 58 7.18 3.62 -8.31
CA GLU A 58 7.78 2.54 -7.53
C GLU A 58 6.76 1.46 -7.16
N VAL A 59 5.55 1.86 -6.80
CA VAL A 59 4.43 0.94 -6.50
C VAL A 59 4.07 0.12 -7.72
N ASN A 60 3.89 0.78 -8.87
CA ASN A 60 3.58 0.10 -10.13
C ASN A 60 4.68 -0.86 -10.56
N LYS A 61 5.95 -0.53 -10.29
CA LYS A 61 7.08 -1.43 -10.54
C LYS A 61 7.04 -2.65 -9.63
N GLN A 62 6.73 -2.48 -8.34
CA GLN A 62 6.60 -3.60 -7.40
C GLN A 62 5.46 -4.54 -7.78
N ILE A 63 4.28 -3.98 -8.06
CA ILE A 63 3.12 -4.77 -8.51
C ILE A 63 3.47 -5.60 -9.75
N ARG A 64 4.14 -5.00 -10.76
CA ARG A 64 4.55 -5.72 -11.97
C ARG A 64 5.59 -6.80 -11.69
N ASN A 65 6.60 -6.51 -10.87
CA ASN A 65 7.67 -7.48 -10.57
C ASN A 65 7.15 -8.70 -9.81
N GLU A 66 6.15 -8.50 -8.95
CA GLU A 66 5.50 -9.56 -8.18
C GLU A 66 4.62 -10.49 -9.04
N GLN A 67 4.16 -10.03 -10.22
CA GLN A 67 3.41 -10.88 -11.15
C GLN A 67 4.27 -11.92 -11.89
N TYR A 68 5.60 -11.79 -11.82
CA TYR A 68 6.55 -12.64 -12.56
C TYR A 68 7.51 -13.42 -11.63
N SER A 69 7.24 -13.46 -10.32
CA SER A 69 8.00 -14.23 -9.33
C SER A 69 7.23 -15.48 -8.92
#